data_AF-A0A2A3VQA3-F1
#
_entry.id   AF-A0A2A3VQA3-F1
#
_cell.length_a   1.000
_cell.length_b   1.000
_cell.length_c   1.000
_cell.angle_alpha   90.00
_cell.angle_beta   90.00
_cell.angle_gamma   90.00
#
_symmetry.space_group_name_H-M   'P 1'
#
loop_
_entity.id
_entity.type
_entity.pdbx_description
1 polymer ?
#
loop_
_entity_poly.entity_id
_entity_poly.type
_entity_poly.pdbx_seq_one_letter_code
_entity_poly.pdbx_strand_id
1 'polypeptide(L)'
;MSRSWAPETRRAGSGRGRSGRTRTGRPRATPGPVRPPARWPRRVRRAGSAGASSGCASSTPWLRAAGEGSAALSARGRDWDTRAVCWRAGTDIPDTMTPSPRDPYPDALRAGALLVVVFGHWIATLPRVVDGALAGTDHLLAVWETAGVLTWLVQVVPLFVFVSAAVSADGVARRLARGGQAHWWSGRALGLARPTVTYLAVLTALVAVSMPAGGSLHTVFNTSLTVHLWFLLMLLTVQALLPWCLRLDARFGLGAVGGLVLVAALLDLLRGGVTSIDTFGELGARVTARPAGIVWLNMLVVWLIPQQLGIAWTRGRVRGVGAGAALLLLGATWLAAALASGYPVAMVGVQLAGNNMLPPTLALIGVIWLQVGAVLLCEPVARRVLAGRAPARVIAVLGALGMPLYLWHKLAEWPAAWLGLRLGLPIDAGLPGEAGFWLGRACWIGLCLVMVAPVIAAVVRFELRRTRDVPAADGMARVLAGGLALYAGLGAALAWGAWPGAVLGLAAVGLASWTLRQRGGRAPDASGSTKARPAQRP
;
A
#
# COMPACT_ATOMS: atom_id res chain seq x y z
N MET A 1 -39.16 -23.28 42.97
CA MET A 1 -39.14 -24.77 42.90
C MET A 1 -38.01 -25.18 41.96
N SER A 2 -37.00 -25.97 42.28
CA SER A 2 -36.43 -26.48 43.54
C SER A 2 -35.56 -27.67 43.14
N ARG A 3 -34.24 -27.49 43.09
CA ARG A 3 -33.23 -28.42 43.64
C ARG A 3 -31.85 -27.78 43.52
N SER A 4 -31.30 -27.44 44.68
CA SER A 4 -29.90 -27.09 44.89
C SER A 4 -29.04 -28.36 44.87
N TRP A 5 -27.74 -28.21 44.60
CA TRP A 5 -26.70 -28.78 45.45
C TRP A 5 -25.43 -27.93 45.34
N ALA A 6 -24.68 -27.86 46.43
CA ALA A 6 -23.55 -26.95 46.63
C ALA A 6 -22.31 -27.77 47.08
N PRO A 7 -21.15 -27.15 47.41
CA PRO A 7 -19.84 -27.78 47.15
C PRO A 7 -19.21 -28.46 48.37
N GLU A 8 -18.20 -29.30 48.13
CA GLU A 8 -17.26 -29.73 49.18
C GLU A 8 -15.81 -29.86 48.66
N THR A 9 -14.86 -30.07 49.57
CA THR A 9 -13.47 -29.62 49.43
C THR A 9 -12.42 -30.65 49.88
N ARG A 10 -11.14 -30.37 49.54
CA ARG A 10 -9.91 -30.76 50.27
C ARG A 10 -9.29 -32.17 50.10
N ARG A 11 -8.01 -32.13 49.67
CA ARG A 11 -6.78 -32.65 50.31
C ARG A 11 -6.16 -34.02 49.91
N ALA A 12 -4.83 -33.92 49.74
CA ALA A 12 -3.74 -34.80 50.23
C ALA A 12 -3.20 -35.95 49.35
N GLY A 13 -1.89 -36.25 49.56
CA GLY A 13 -1.07 -37.26 48.84
C GLY A 13 -0.04 -36.61 47.89
N SER A 14 1.24 -36.34 48.17
CA SER A 14 2.30 -36.82 49.09
C SER A 14 3.22 -37.94 48.55
N GLY A 15 4.53 -37.63 48.42
CA GLY A 15 5.61 -38.52 47.94
C GLY A 15 6.56 -37.73 47.01
N ARG A 16 7.76 -37.23 47.36
CA ARG A 16 8.84 -37.52 48.34
C ARG A 16 9.82 -38.67 48.00
N GLY A 17 11.00 -38.25 47.54
CA GLY A 17 12.31 -38.93 47.42
C GLY A 17 13.19 -38.07 46.50
N ARG A 18 14.35 -37.45 46.82
CA ARG A 18 15.48 -37.75 47.75
C ARG A 18 16.06 -39.15 47.50
N SER A 19 17.36 -39.34 47.25
CA SER A 19 18.59 -38.55 47.54
C SER A 19 19.71 -38.87 46.51
N GLY A 20 20.94 -38.32 46.47
CA GLY A 20 21.61 -37.21 47.18
C GLY A 20 23.16 -37.30 47.17
N ARG A 21 23.88 -36.15 47.26
CA ARG A 21 25.30 -35.92 47.68
C ARG A 21 26.45 -36.70 46.96
N THR A 22 27.69 -36.20 46.81
CA THR A 22 28.48 -35.05 47.34
C THR A 22 28.92 -34.11 46.20
N ARG A 23 29.65 -32.98 46.33
CA ARG A 23 30.30 -32.22 47.42
C ARG A 23 31.83 -32.39 47.69
N THR A 24 32.65 -32.18 46.67
CA THR A 24 33.93 -31.41 46.74
C THR A 24 33.87 -30.27 45.71
N GLY A 25 34.68 -29.20 45.69
CA GLY A 25 35.74 -28.69 46.59
C GLY A 25 35.92 -27.16 46.37
N ARG A 26 37.07 -26.57 46.75
CA ARG A 26 37.49 -25.19 46.35
C ARG A 26 39.02 -25.03 46.52
N PRO A 27 39.68 -24.08 45.83
CA PRO A 27 39.96 -22.79 46.48
C PRO A 27 39.72 -21.55 45.60
N ARG A 28 39.86 -20.38 46.22
CA ARG A 28 39.66 -19.03 45.64
C ARG A 28 40.92 -18.54 44.91
N ALA A 29 40.75 -17.71 43.89
CA ALA A 29 41.75 -16.75 43.43
C ALA A 29 41.16 -15.32 43.52
N THR A 30 42.03 -14.34 43.77
CA THR A 30 41.70 -12.92 44.06
C THR A 30 41.55 -12.07 42.79
N PRO A 31 40.80 -10.93 42.86
CA PRO A 31 40.64 -10.04 41.71
C PRO A 31 41.82 -9.05 41.58
N GLY A 32 42.46 -9.04 40.41
CA GLY A 32 43.45 -8.04 39.98
C GLY A 32 42.84 -6.89 39.16
N PRO A 33 43.53 -5.73 39.02
CA PRO A 33 42.88 -4.46 38.73
C PRO A 33 42.51 -4.18 37.27
N VAL A 34 41.52 -3.30 37.12
CA VAL A 34 40.93 -2.79 35.87
C VAL A 34 41.97 -2.06 35.00
N ARG A 35 42.08 -2.43 33.72
CA ARG A 35 42.79 -1.65 32.69
C ARG A 35 41.82 -0.70 31.97
N PRO A 36 42.14 0.61 31.81
CA PRO A 36 41.32 1.53 31.03
C PRO A 36 41.53 1.36 29.51
N PRO A 37 40.56 1.75 28.66
CA PRO A 37 40.64 1.57 27.21
C PRO A 37 41.62 2.54 26.52
N ALA A 38 42.18 2.08 25.40
CA ALA A 38 43.20 2.79 24.63
C ALA A 38 42.71 4.13 24.06
N ARG A 39 43.53 5.18 24.22
CA ARG A 39 43.31 6.49 23.60
C ARG A 39 43.92 6.53 22.19
N TRP A 40 43.13 6.90 21.20
CA TRP A 40 43.65 7.32 19.89
C TRP A 40 44.14 8.79 19.93
N PRO A 41 45.14 9.20 19.11
CA PRO A 41 45.82 10.46 19.31
C PRO A 41 45.02 11.68 18.82
N ARG A 42 44.86 12.70 19.68
CA ARG A 42 44.45 14.04 19.24
C ARG A 42 45.62 14.71 18.49
N ARG A 43 45.46 14.95 17.19
CA ARG A 43 46.36 15.86 16.45
C ARG A 43 46.05 17.30 16.85
N VAL A 44 46.93 17.90 17.65
CA VAL A 44 46.96 19.34 17.89
C VAL A 44 47.79 19.99 16.77
N ARG A 45 47.22 20.97 16.07
CA ARG A 45 47.99 21.98 15.33
C ARG A 45 47.63 23.35 15.89
N ARG A 46 48.60 23.99 16.57
CA ARG A 46 48.60 25.42 16.90
C ARG A 46 49.54 26.11 15.92
N ALA A 47 49.01 27.03 15.13
CA ALA A 47 49.67 28.15 14.46
C ALA A 47 48.54 28.92 13.74
N GLY A 48 48.45 30.25 13.77
CA GLY A 48 49.17 31.26 14.54
C GLY A 48 48.29 32.53 14.57
N SER A 49 48.54 33.43 15.53
CA SER A 49 47.75 34.64 15.69
C SER A 49 48.12 35.73 14.68
N ALA A 50 47.12 36.26 13.97
CA ALA A 50 47.13 37.62 13.42
C ALA A 50 45.70 38.16 13.51
N GLY A 51 45.53 39.32 14.14
CA GLY A 51 44.22 39.93 14.34
C GLY A 51 43.98 41.09 13.37
N ALA A 52 42.72 41.31 13.01
CA ALA A 52 42.21 42.61 12.59
C ALA A 52 40.71 42.67 12.89
N SER A 53 40.30 43.71 13.61
CA SER A 53 38.91 44.05 13.90
C SER A 53 38.32 44.96 12.80
N SER A 54 37.06 45.38 12.97
CA SER A 54 36.25 46.23 12.06
C SER A 54 35.70 45.48 10.81
N GLY A 55 34.57 45.90 10.23
CA GLY A 55 33.65 46.98 10.60
C GLY A 55 32.45 47.00 9.65
N CYS A 56 31.30 47.46 10.13
CA CYS A 56 30.06 47.53 9.34
C CYS A 56 30.11 48.68 8.31
N ALA A 57 29.68 48.45 7.06
CA ALA A 57 29.19 49.52 6.18
C ALA A 57 28.31 48.99 5.03
N SER A 58 27.25 49.74 4.74
CA SER A 58 26.29 49.57 3.65
C SER A 58 26.72 50.26 2.35
N SER A 59 26.27 49.77 1.19
CA SER A 59 25.66 50.62 0.12
C SER A 59 25.20 49.85 -1.13
N THR A 60 23.96 50.12 -1.55
CA THR A 60 23.45 50.10 -2.93
C THR A 60 23.57 51.51 -3.54
N PRO A 61 23.05 51.85 -4.74
CA PRO A 61 22.92 51.11 -6.01
C PRO A 61 23.40 51.95 -7.24
N TRP A 62 23.64 51.37 -8.43
CA TRP A 62 23.65 52.16 -9.69
C TRP A 62 23.06 51.42 -10.91
N LEU A 63 22.56 52.22 -11.85
CA LEU A 63 21.76 51.89 -13.04
C LEU A 63 22.12 52.90 -14.17
N ARG A 64 21.67 52.65 -15.42
CA ARG A 64 21.88 53.45 -16.67
C ARG A 64 23.25 53.19 -17.33
N ALA A 65 23.48 53.33 -18.65
CA ALA A 65 22.70 53.67 -19.87
C ALA A 65 23.53 53.20 -21.11
N ALA A 66 23.11 53.21 -22.39
CA ALA A 66 21.83 53.26 -23.14
C ALA A 66 22.14 52.94 -24.65
N GLY A 67 21.15 52.93 -25.57
CA GLY A 67 21.44 52.95 -27.03
C GLY A 67 20.51 52.12 -27.96
N GLU A 68 19.35 52.68 -28.30
CA GLU A 68 18.64 52.70 -29.60
C GLU A 68 18.70 51.52 -30.63
N GLY A 69 17.54 51.20 -31.27
CA GLY A 69 17.54 50.71 -32.67
C GLY A 69 16.54 49.62 -33.12
N SER A 70 15.27 49.98 -33.34
CA SER A 70 14.33 49.38 -34.35
C SER A 70 13.74 47.95 -34.22
N ALA A 71 12.41 47.94 -34.02
CA ALA A 71 11.36 47.15 -34.70
C ALA A 71 11.29 45.60 -34.72
N ALA A 72 10.10 45.12 -34.28
CA ALA A 72 9.32 43.98 -34.79
C ALA A 72 9.84 42.52 -34.68
N LEU A 73 9.39 41.81 -33.63
CA LEU A 73 8.33 40.77 -33.74
C LEU A 73 8.04 40.10 -32.38
N SER A 74 6.75 39.96 -32.04
CA SER A 74 6.29 39.38 -30.78
C SER A 74 6.29 37.84 -30.83
N ALA A 75 7.34 37.21 -30.28
CA ALA A 75 7.37 35.77 -29.98
C ALA A 75 7.75 35.51 -28.52
N ARG A 76 6.77 35.53 -27.60
CA ARG A 76 6.98 35.09 -26.20
C ARG A 76 7.09 33.57 -26.12
N GLY A 77 8.24 33.03 -26.50
CA GLY A 77 8.67 31.71 -26.06
C GLY A 77 8.76 31.70 -24.53
N ARG A 78 7.86 30.98 -23.85
CA ARG A 78 7.94 30.81 -22.39
C ARG A 78 8.78 29.59 -22.08
N ASP A 79 9.89 29.85 -21.42
CA ASP A 79 10.92 28.90 -21.07
C ASP A 79 10.39 27.80 -20.11
N TRP A 80 10.89 26.58 -20.28
CA TRP A 80 10.37 25.39 -19.60
C TRP A 80 11.17 25.11 -18.32
N ASP A 81 10.85 25.81 -17.22
CA ASP A 81 11.57 25.62 -15.95
C ASP A 81 11.26 24.25 -15.29
N THR A 82 12.01 23.23 -15.72
CA THR A 82 11.75 21.81 -15.47
C THR A 82 12.44 21.33 -14.18
N ARG A 83 12.41 22.14 -13.11
CA ARG A 83 13.11 21.85 -11.85
C ARG A 83 12.32 20.94 -10.92
N ALA A 84 12.18 19.67 -11.32
CA ALA A 84 11.80 18.58 -10.40
C ALA A 84 12.45 17.21 -10.72
N VAL A 85 13.39 17.15 -11.67
CA VAL A 85 14.35 16.05 -11.82
C VAL A 85 15.68 16.66 -12.23
N CYS A 86 16.69 16.65 -11.36
CA CYS A 86 18.04 17.03 -11.75
C CYS A 86 19.04 16.01 -11.22
N TRP A 87 19.55 15.18 -12.13
CA TRP A 87 20.83 14.51 -11.97
C TRP A 87 21.74 15.06 -13.07
N ARG A 88 22.79 15.79 -12.69
CA ARG A 88 23.93 16.10 -13.55
C ARG A 88 25.18 15.65 -12.80
N ALA A 89 26.01 14.88 -13.49
CA ALA A 89 27.35 14.55 -13.02
C ALA A 89 28.29 15.73 -13.30
N GLY A 90 29.36 15.85 -12.50
CA GLY A 90 30.51 16.71 -12.83
C GLY A 90 30.60 18.04 -12.09
N THR A 91 30.73 17.99 -10.76
CA THR A 91 31.63 18.82 -9.94
C THR A 91 31.72 18.21 -8.54
N ASP A 92 32.88 18.35 -7.86
CA ASP A 92 33.12 17.72 -6.57
C ASP A 92 32.22 18.29 -5.46
N ILE A 93 31.39 17.43 -4.87
CA ILE A 93 30.59 17.71 -3.66
C ILE A 93 31.03 16.71 -2.59
N PRO A 94 31.36 17.14 -1.35
CA PRO A 94 31.79 16.23 -0.30
C PRO A 94 30.71 15.19 0.04
N ASP A 95 31.14 13.92 0.20
CA ASP A 95 30.33 12.69 0.27
C ASP A 95 29.23 12.62 1.35
N THR A 96 29.13 13.59 2.26
CA THR A 96 28.29 13.52 3.47
C THR A 96 26.81 13.87 3.25
N MET A 97 26.41 14.25 2.03
CA MET A 97 25.07 14.80 1.73
C MET A 97 24.33 14.12 0.56
N THR A 98 24.83 13.02 0.01
CA THR A 98 24.06 12.22 -0.97
C THR A 98 22.99 11.37 -0.24
N PRO A 99 21.69 11.50 -0.56
CA PRO A 99 20.69 10.53 -0.10
C PRO A 99 21.08 9.15 -0.64
N SER A 100 21.11 8.14 0.23
CA SER A 100 21.51 6.78 -0.17
C SER A 100 20.74 6.34 -1.42
N PRO A 101 21.40 5.72 -2.43
CA PRO A 101 20.77 5.29 -3.66
C PRO A 101 19.51 4.46 -3.37
N ARG A 102 18.38 4.93 -3.89
CA ARG A 102 17.08 4.29 -3.68
C ARG A 102 17.05 2.96 -4.43
N ASP A 103 16.79 1.86 -3.74
CA ASP A 103 16.76 0.52 -4.35
C ASP A 103 15.69 0.46 -5.46
N PRO A 104 16.05 0.24 -6.74
CA PRO A 104 15.10 0.20 -7.84
C PRO A 104 14.23 -1.06 -7.80
N TYR A 105 14.63 -2.12 -7.09
CA TYR A 105 13.91 -3.40 -7.12
C TYR A 105 12.53 -3.35 -6.45
N PRO A 106 12.36 -2.82 -5.23
CA PRO A 106 11.04 -2.51 -4.65
C PRO A 106 10.17 -1.55 -5.47
N ASP A 107 10.76 -0.63 -6.24
CA ASP A 107 10.00 0.26 -7.12
C ASP A 107 9.54 -0.49 -8.39
N ALA A 108 10.38 -1.36 -8.94
CA ALA A 108 10.04 -2.26 -10.05
C ALA A 108 8.90 -3.22 -9.69
N LEU A 109 8.96 -3.86 -8.52
CA LEU A 109 7.90 -4.76 -8.05
C LEU A 109 6.55 -4.05 -7.91
N ARG A 110 6.52 -2.81 -7.41
CA ARG A 110 5.28 -2.01 -7.34
C ARG A 110 4.76 -1.58 -8.70
N ALA A 111 5.64 -1.22 -9.63
CA ALA A 111 5.26 -0.89 -11.00
C ALA A 111 4.70 -2.13 -11.73
N GLY A 112 5.34 -3.29 -11.61
CA GLY A 112 4.87 -4.55 -12.17
C GLY A 112 3.52 -4.99 -11.58
N ALA A 113 3.40 -4.97 -10.24
CA ALA A 113 2.15 -5.28 -9.55
C ALA A 113 1.00 -4.34 -10.00
N LEU A 114 1.27 -3.05 -10.19
CA LEU A 114 0.29 -2.09 -10.70
C LEU A 114 -0.19 -2.45 -12.11
N LEU A 115 0.72 -2.80 -13.02
CA LEU A 115 0.33 -3.22 -14.36
C LEU A 115 -0.50 -4.51 -14.31
N VAL A 116 -0.09 -5.50 -13.51
CA VAL A 116 -0.82 -6.76 -13.37
C VAL A 116 -2.24 -6.57 -12.83
N VAL A 117 -2.49 -5.69 -11.86
CA VAL A 117 -3.86 -5.42 -11.39
C VAL A 117 -4.69 -4.65 -12.43
N VAL A 118 -4.08 -3.70 -13.15
CA VAL A 118 -4.77 -2.92 -14.20
C VAL A 118 -5.20 -3.82 -15.35
N PHE A 119 -4.28 -4.59 -15.92
CA PHE A 119 -4.61 -5.57 -16.97
C PHE A 119 -5.49 -6.70 -16.45
N GLY A 120 -5.26 -7.16 -15.22
CA GLY A 120 -6.06 -8.20 -14.57
C GLY A 120 -7.54 -7.81 -14.45
N HIS A 121 -7.84 -6.57 -14.06
CA HIS A 121 -9.22 -6.07 -14.03
C HIS A 121 -9.86 -5.99 -15.42
N TRP A 122 -9.12 -5.53 -16.45
CA TRP A 122 -9.65 -5.46 -17.82
C TRP A 122 -9.86 -6.85 -18.44
N ILE A 123 -8.96 -7.80 -18.18
CA ILE A 123 -9.09 -9.21 -18.60
C ILE A 123 -10.26 -9.89 -17.87
N ALA A 124 -10.45 -9.58 -16.58
CA ALA A 124 -11.52 -10.16 -15.78
C ALA A 124 -12.91 -9.63 -16.17
N THR A 125 -13.02 -8.38 -16.61
CA THR A 125 -14.29 -7.77 -17.02
C THR A 125 -14.71 -8.26 -18.40
N LEU A 126 -15.89 -8.90 -18.50
CA LEU A 126 -16.48 -9.39 -19.75
C LEU A 126 -17.75 -8.59 -20.08
N PRO A 127 -17.68 -7.57 -20.96
CA PRO A 127 -18.87 -6.85 -21.43
C PRO A 127 -19.85 -7.82 -22.11
N ARG A 128 -21.14 -7.70 -21.81
CA ARG A 128 -22.23 -8.46 -22.45
C ARG A 128 -23.19 -7.56 -23.19
N VAL A 129 -23.44 -7.88 -24.46
CA VAL A 129 -24.24 -7.06 -25.37
C VAL A 129 -25.46 -7.84 -25.82
N VAL A 130 -26.65 -7.27 -25.59
CA VAL A 130 -27.94 -7.83 -26.01
C VAL A 130 -28.69 -6.74 -26.77
N ASP A 131 -29.24 -7.08 -27.94
CA ASP A 131 -29.97 -6.16 -28.84
C ASP A 131 -29.21 -4.87 -29.17
N GLY A 132 -27.87 -4.96 -29.27
CA GLY A 132 -26.97 -3.82 -29.54
C GLY A 132 -26.72 -2.88 -28.35
N ALA A 133 -27.27 -3.18 -27.17
CA ALA A 133 -27.05 -2.44 -25.92
C ALA A 133 -26.19 -3.23 -24.94
N LEU A 134 -25.42 -2.54 -24.08
CA LEU A 134 -24.72 -3.22 -22.98
C LEU A 134 -25.75 -3.64 -21.92
N ALA A 135 -25.89 -4.95 -21.75
CA ALA A 135 -26.81 -5.57 -20.80
C ALA A 135 -26.15 -5.88 -19.45
N GLY A 136 -24.83 -6.12 -19.45
CA GLY A 136 -24.11 -6.48 -18.23
C GLY A 136 -22.59 -6.48 -18.39
N THR A 137 -21.91 -6.74 -17.28
CA THR A 137 -20.51 -7.18 -17.27
C THR A 137 -20.42 -8.46 -16.47
N ASP A 138 -20.23 -9.58 -17.18
CA ASP A 138 -19.78 -10.81 -16.56
C ASP A 138 -18.35 -10.65 -16.04
N HIS A 139 -17.91 -11.64 -15.28
CA HIS A 139 -16.53 -11.73 -14.81
C HIS A 139 -15.94 -13.08 -15.22
N LEU A 140 -14.73 -13.09 -15.77
CA LEU A 140 -14.09 -14.25 -16.38
C LEU A 140 -14.13 -15.51 -15.49
N LEU A 141 -13.93 -15.34 -14.18
CA LEU A 141 -13.98 -16.41 -13.18
C LEU A 141 -15.36 -17.06 -12.96
N ALA A 142 -16.48 -16.39 -13.29
CA ALA A 142 -17.81 -17.00 -13.26
C ALA A 142 -18.09 -17.85 -14.51
N VAL A 143 -17.39 -17.56 -15.62
CA VAL A 143 -17.55 -18.24 -16.90
C VAL A 143 -16.55 -19.39 -17.07
N TRP A 144 -15.36 -19.25 -16.49
CA TRP A 144 -14.24 -20.17 -16.70
C TRP A 144 -13.51 -20.45 -15.38
N GLU A 145 -13.99 -21.47 -14.66
CA GLU A 145 -13.51 -21.80 -13.31
C GLU A 145 -11.99 -22.08 -13.25
N THR A 146 -11.42 -22.70 -14.28
CA THR A 146 -9.97 -22.98 -14.33
C THR A 146 -9.10 -21.71 -14.39
N ALA A 147 -9.66 -20.56 -14.80
CA ALA A 147 -9.00 -19.26 -14.66
C ALA A 147 -8.78 -18.88 -13.18
N GLY A 148 -9.37 -19.59 -12.23
CA GLY A 148 -9.04 -19.54 -10.80
C GLY A 148 -7.54 -19.67 -10.53
N VAL A 149 -6.80 -20.50 -11.27
CA VAL A 149 -5.34 -20.63 -11.11
C VAL A 149 -4.60 -19.34 -11.51
N LEU A 150 -5.10 -18.61 -12.52
CA LEU A 150 -4.53 -17.31 -12.93
C LEU A 150 -4.61 -16.28 -11.78
N THR A 151 -5.60 -16.40 -10.89
CA THR A 151 -5.72 -15.53 -9.71
C THR A 151 -4.53 -15.62 -8.77
N TRP A 152 -3.77 -16.71 -8.75
CA TRP A 152 -2.58 -16.84 -7.89
C TRP A 152 -1.48 -15.85 -8.32
N LEU A 153 -1.44 -15.54 -9.61
CA LEU A 153 -0.55 -14.54 -10.20
C LEU A 153 -1.17 -13.13 -10.17
N VAL A 154 -2.44 -12.97 -10.60
CA VAL A 154 -3.04 -11.62 -10.72
C VAL A 154 -3.51 -11.01 -9.40
N GLN A 155 -3.65 -11.80 -8.34
CA GLN A 155 -3.95 -11.32 -6.98
C GLN A 155 -2.70 -10.70 -6.33
N VAL A 156 -2.27 -9.54 -6.82
CA VAL A 156 -1.00 -8.88 -6.43
C VAL A 156 -1.04 -8.14 -5.09
N VAL A 157 -2.15 -8.18 -4.36
CA VAL A 157 -2.29 -7.48 -3.08
C VAL A 157 -1.25 -7.93 -2.02
N PRO A 158 -0.93 -9.23 -1.83
CA PRO A 158 0.15 -9.66 -0.97
C PRO A 158 1.49 -9.01 -1.32
N LEU A 159 1.84 -9.00 -2.60
CA LEU A 159 3.06 -8.38 -3.11
C LEU A 159 3.09 -6.88 -2.81
N PHE A 160 2.00 -6.15 -3.01
CA PHE A 160 1.91 -4.73 -2.65
C PHE A 160 2.13 -4.48 -1.16
N VAL A 161 1.52 -5.29 -0.29
CA VAL A 161 1.68 -5.14 1.18
C VAL A 161 3.10 -5.49 1.62
N PHE A 162 3.68 -6.57 1.10
CA PHE A 162 5.08 -6.97 1.31
C PHE A 162 6.05 -5.85 0.95
N VAL A 163 5.96 -5.32 -0.28
CA VAL A 163 6.86 -4.27 -0.75
C VAL A 163 6.62 -2.95 -0.01
N SER A 164 5.36 -2.60 0.27
CA SER A 164 5.00 -1.40 1.05
C SER A 164 5.62 -1.42 2.45
N ALA A 165 5.61 -2.58 3.11
CA ALA A 165 6.25 -2.78 4.40
C ALA A 165 7.78 -2.68 4.29
N ALA A 166 8.38 -3.38 3.33
CA ALA A 166 9.82 -3.42 3.11
C ALA A 166 10.44 -2.02 2.96
N VAL A 167 9.82 -1.14 2.16
CA VAL A 167 10.31 0.23 1.92
C VAL A 167 9.93 1.23 3.02
N SER A 168 8.94 0.92 3.84
CA SER A 168 8.43 1.84 4.87
C SER A 168 9.00 1.55 6.26
N ALA A 169 9.50 0.34 6.51
CA ALA A 169 9.96 -0.16 7.81
C ALA A 169 10.91 0.81 8.54
N ASP A 170 12.05 1.15 7.93
CA ASP A 170 13.04 2.03 8.57
C ASP A 170 12.55 3.48 8.71
N GLY A 171 11.71 3.93 7.78
CA GLY A 171 11.05 5.23 7.88
C GLY A 171 10.12 5.31 9.10
N VAL A 172 9.33 4.27 9.35
CA VAL A 172 8.47 4.17 10.54
C VAL A 172 9.33 4.07 11.80
N ALA A 173 10.36 3.20 11.83
CA ALA A 173 11.23 3.05 12.99
C ALA A 173 11.85 4.39 13.43
N ARG A 174 12.39 5.19 12.48
CA ARG A 174 12.90 6.54 12.75
C ARG A 174 11.83 7.52 13.24
N ARG A 175 10.58 7.42 12.76
CA ARG A 175 9.47 8.28 13.21
C ARG A 175 8.93 7.92 14.59
N LEU A 176 8.91 6.64 14.94
CA LEU A 176 8.47 6.18 16.27
C LEU A 176 9.38 6.73 17.38
N ALA A 177 10.69 6.76 17.14
CA ALA A 177 11.66 7.40 18.04
C ALA A 177 11.50 8.93 18.18
N ARG A 178 10.68 9.56 17.33
CA ARG A 178 10.47 11.03 17.29
C ARG A 178 9.01 11.45 17.48
N GLY A 179 8.10 10.53 17.84
CA GLY A 179 6.67 10.81 18.05
C GLY A 179 5.83 11.15 16.80
N GLY A 180 6.43 11.26 15.61
CA GLY A 180 5.78 11.83 14.42
C GLY A 180 4.86 10.92 13.60
N GLN A 181 4.50 9.72 14.10
CA GLN A 181 3.81 8.71 13.27
C GLN A 181 2.33 9.06 12.97
N ALA A 182 1.61 9.73 13.88
CA ALA A 182 0.23 10.13 13.65
C ALA A 182 0.10 11.22 12.57
N HIS A 183 0.94 12.26 12.64
CA HIS A 183 1.05 13.30 11.60
C HIS A 183 1.47 12.70 10.25
N TRP A 184 2.43 11.77 10.23
CA TRP A 184 2.80 11.09 8.99
C TRP A 184 1.63 10.30 8.37
N TRP A 185 0.85 9.60 9.21
CA TRP A 185 -0.33 8.88 8.72
C TRP A 185 -1.43 9.85 8.25
N SER A 186 -1.65 10.98 8.91
CA SER A 186 -2.62 11.99 8.46
C SER A 186 -2.23 12.59 7.11
N GLY A 187 -0.93 12.83 6.86
CA GLY A 187 -0.42 13.24 5.55
C GLY A 187 -0.60 12.18 4.46
N ARG A 188 -0.42 10.89 4.79
CA ARG A 188 -0.71 9.79 3.86
C ARG A 188 -2.20 9.64 3.58
N ALA A 189 -3.05 9.72 4.60
CA ALA A 189 -4.50 9.67 4.46
C ALA A 189 -5.02 10.86 3.63
N LEU A 190 -4.51 12.09 3.87
CA LEU A 190 -4.83 13.26 3.06
C LEU A 190 -4.36 13.10 1.61
N GLY A 191 -3.16 12.56 1.39
CA GLY A 191 -2.61 12.28 0.06
C GLY A 191 -3.41 11.26 -0.75
N LEU A 192 -4.14 10.35 -0.10
CA LEU A 192 -5.06 9.41 -0.75
C LEU A 192 -6.48 9.98 -0.89
N ALA A 193 -7.00 10.64 0.15
CA ALA A 193 -8.31 11.27 0.14
C ALA A 193 -8.42 12.34 -0.96
N ARG A 194 -7.37 13.14 -1.19
CA ARG A 194 -7.39 14.25 -2.15
C ARG A 194 -7.64 13.81 -3.61
N PRO A 195 -6.95 12.82 -4.19
CA PRO A 195 -7.31 12.24 -5.49
C PRO A 195 -8.65 11.51 -5.46
N THR A 196 -8.99 10.85 -4.36
CA THR A 196 -10.27 10.11 -4.22
C THR A 196 -11.48 11.06 -4.27
N VAL A 197 -11.40 12.27 -3.69
CA VAL A 197 -12.43 13.31 -3.88
C VAL A 197 -12.59 13.64 -5.38
N THR A 198 -11.49 13.82 -6.11
CA THR A 198 -11.54 14.11 -7.55
C THR A 198 -12.24 12.96 -8.31
N TYR A 199 -11.90 11.72 -7.98
CA TYR A 199 -12.49 10.52 -8.58
C TYR A 199 -14.00 10.42 -8.30
N LEU A 200 -14.41 10.48 -7.03
CA LEU A 200 -15.82 10.36 -6.63
C LEU A 200 -16.68 11.54 -7.12
N ALA A 201 -16.09 12.74 -7.26
CA ALA A 201 -16.77 13.89 -7.84
C ALA A 201 -17.06 13.69 -9.34
N VAL A 202 -16.07 13.21 -10.12
CA VAL A 202 -16.28 12.90 -11.54
C VAL A 202 -17.23 11.73 -11.71
N LEU A 203 -17.11 10.68 -10.90
CA LEU A 203 -18.04 9.55 -10.92
C LEU A 203 -19.48 9.98 -10.62
N THR A 204 -19.68 10.82 -9.58
CA THR A 204 -20.99 11.40 -9.25
C THR A 204 -21.55 12.23 -10.41
N ALA A 205 -20.73 13.06 -11.04
CA ALA A 205 -21.16 13.87 -12.18
C ALA A 205 -21.53 13.02 -13.41
N LEU A 206 -20.74 11.98 -13.72
CA LEU A 206 -21.02 11.05 -14.82
C LEU A 206 -22.33 10.28 -14.59
N VAL A 207 -22.55 9.76 -13.39
CA VAL A 207 -23.83 9.14 -13.01
C VAL A 207 -24.99 10.12 -13.20
N ALA A 208 -24.90 11.33 -12.62
CA ALA A 208 -25.96 12.32 -12.70
C ALA A 208 -26.29 12.75 -14.14
N VAL A 209 -25.29 12.89 -15.01
CA VAL A 209 -25.48 13.18 -16.45
C VAL A 209 -26.04 11.98 -17.21
N SER A 210 -25.75 10.75 -16.79
CA SER A 210 -26.25 9.53 -17.45
C SER A 210 -27.71 9.18 -17.10
N MET A 211 -28.25 9.68 -15.98
CA MET A 211 -29.61 9.37 -15.53
C MET A 211 -30.72 9.83 -16.51
N PRO A 212 -30.75 11.08 -17.00
CA PRO A 212 -31.79 11.52 -17.95
C PRO A 212 -31.74 10.79 -19.30
N ALA A 213 -30.58 10.24 -19.66
CA ALA A 213 -30.39 9.47 -20.89
C ALA A 213 -30.86 8.01 -20.78
N GLY A 214 -31.44 7.59 -19.65
CA GLY A 214 -31.85 6.20 -19.40
C GLY A 214 -30.69 5.19 -19.45
N GLY A 215 -29.45 5.65 -19.30
CA GLY A 215 -28.27 4.89 -19.76
C GLY A 215 -27.94 3.69 -18.87
N SER A 216 -28.09 2.46 -19.39
CA SER A 216 -27.74 1.21 -18.71
C SER A 216 -26.27 1.14 -18.24
N LEU A 217 -25.36 1.89 -18.86
CA LEU A 217 -23.94 1.82 -18.57
C LEU A 217 -23.60 2.12 -17.09
N HIS A 218 -24.31 3.06 -16.45
CA HIS A 218 -24.02 3.41 -15.05
C HIS A 218 -24.50 2.32 -14.07
N THR A 219 -25.57 1.59 -14.39
CA THR A 219 -26.05 0.47 -13.58
C THR A 219 -25.19 -0.77 -13.81
N VAL A 220 -24.82 -1.06 -15.07
CA VAL A 220 -23.92 -2.17 -15.44
C VAL A 220 -22.56 -2.04 -14.75
N PHE A 221 -21.93 -0.87 -14.83
CA PHE A 221 -20.62 -0.65 -14.21
C PHE A 221 -20.67 -0.22 -12.73
N ASN A 222 -21.85 -0.19 -12.09
CA ASN A 222 -22.07 0.43 -10.78
C ASN A 222 -21.08 -0.04 -9.70
N THR A 223 -20.91 -1.36 -9.56
CA THR A 223 -19.97 -1.97 -8.61
C THR A 223 -18.54 -1.99 -9.15
N SER A 224 -18.36 -2.19 -10.47
CA SER A 224 -17.05 -2.24 -11.14
C SER A 224 -16.24 -0.96 -10.92
N LEU A 225 -16.92 0.19 -10.92
CA LEU A 225 -16.29 1.50 -10.77
C LEU A 225 -15.80 1.76 -9.35
N THR A 226 -16.42 1.20 -8.31
CA THR A 226 -15.98 1.44 -6.93
C THR A 226 -15.21 0.29 -6.31
N VAL A 227 -15.35 -0.95 -6.79
CA VAL A 227 -14.75 -2.14 -6.15
C VAL A 227 -13.27 -1.95 -5.85
N HIS A 228 -12.49 -1.42 -6.79
CA HIS A 228 -11.04 -1.25 -6.64
C HIS A 228 -10.64 -0.42 -5.40
N LEU A 229 -11.50 0.47 -4.91
CA LEU A 229 -11.28 1.33 -3.73
C LEU A 229 -11.07 0.55 -2.43
N TRP A 230 -11.43 -0.75 -2.36
CA TRP A 230 -11.17 -1.61 -1.20
C TRP A 230 -9.68 -1.68 -0.86
N PHE A 231 -8.82 -1.63 -1.88
CA PHE A 231 -7.38 -1.63 -1.70
C PHE A 231 -6.88 -0.36 -0.99
N LEU A 232 -7.56 0.80 -1.11
CA LEU A 232 -7.23 1.99 -0.31
C LEU A 232 -7.52 1.80 1.18
N LEU A 233 -8.68 1.20 1.52
CA LEU A 233 -9.01 0.86 2.90
C LEU A 233 -7.95 -0.05 3.52
N MET A 234 -7.60 -1.12 2.81
CA MET A 234 -6.58 -2.07 3.24
C MET A 234 -5.21 -1.38 3.35
N LEU A 235 -4.79 -0.59 2.35
CA LEU A 235 -3.51 0.12 2.33
C LEU A 235 -3.38 1.16 3.45
N LEU A 236 -4.46 1.84 3.83
CA LEU A 236 -4.53 2.72 4.99
C LEU A 236 -4.38 1.94 6.31
N THR A 237 -5.04 0.78 6.39
CA THR A 237 -5.04 -0.12 7.56
C THR A 237 -3.65 -0.69 7.82
N VAL A 238 -3.03 -1.33 6.82
CA VAL A 238 -1.68 -1.91 6.96
C VAL A 238 -0.63 -0.85 7.29
N GLN A 239 -0.73 0.36 6.72
CA GLN A 239 0.17 1.47 7.09
C GLN A 239 -0.06 1.99 8.52
N ALA A 240 -1.29 1.95 9.03
CA ALA A 240 -1.60 2.26 10.43
C ALA A 240 -1.06 1.20 11.40
N LEU A 241 -1.09 -0.07 11.00
CA LEU A 241 -0.63 -1.23 11.80
C LEU A 241 0.88 -1.51 11.68
N LEU A 242 1.60 -0.89 10.73
CA LEU A 242 3.05 -1.07 10.55
C LEU A 242 3.90 -0.81 11.81
N PRO A 243 3.61 0.19 12.66
CA PRO A 243 4.26 0.34 13.97
C PRO A 243 4.12 -0.86 14.90
N TRP A 244 2.96 -1.52 14.90
CA TRP A 244 2.72 -2.73 15.70
C TRP A 244 3.46 -3.91 15.10
N CYS A 245 3.47 -4.05 13.78
CA CYS A 245 4.21 -5.09 13.09
C CYS A 245 5.71 -5.03 13.41
N LEU A 246 6.31 -3.82 13.39
CA LEU A 246 7.72 -3.62 13.77
C LEU A 246 8.02 -3.98 15.23
N ARG A 247 7.08 -3.77 16.16
CA ARG A 247 7.25 -4.19 17.57
C ARG A 247 7.18 -5.72 17.72
N LEU A 248 6.27 -6.36 16.99
CA LEU A 248 6.16 -7.82 16.96
C LEU A 248 7.41 -8.46 16.32
N ASP A 249 7.89 -7.90 15.21
CA ASP A 249 9.12 -8.32 14.53
C ASP A 249 10.37 -8.15 15.42
N ALA A 250 10.47 -7.04 16.15
CA ALA A 250 11.56 -6.82 17.09
C ALA A 250 11.55 -7.78 18.29
N ARG A 251 10.37 -8.26 18.71
CA ARG A 251 10.21 -9.17 19.86
C ARG A 251 10.28 -10.66 19.49
N PHE A 252 9.76 -11.05 18.33
CA PHE A 252 9.55 -12.45 17.94
C PHE A 252 10.21 -12.82 16.60
N GLY A 253 10.70 -11.86 15.82
CA GLY A 253 11.22 -12.10 14.47
C GLY A 253 10.21 -12.85 13.60
N LEU A 254 10.67 -13.94 12.97
CA LEU A 254 9.79 -14.81 12.15
C LEU A 254 8.69 -15.51 12.96
N GLY A 255 8.81 -15.60 14.29
CA GLY A 255 7.73 -16.06 15.16
C GLY A 255 6.47 -15.17 15.07
N ALA A 256 6.61 -13.89 14.71
CA ALA A 256 5.46 -13.03 14.43
C ALA A 256 4.66 -13.48 13.19
N VAL A 257 5.34 -14.01 12.16
CA VAL A 257 4.69 -14.58 10.97
C VAL A 257 3.97 -15.88 11.36
N GLY A 258 4.65 -16.78 12.06
CA GLY A 258 4.05 -18.05 12.54
C GLY A 258 2.84 -17.82 13.45
N GLY A 259 2.89 -16.83 14.33
CA GLY A 259 1.76 -16.45 15.20
C GLY A 259 0.55 -15.94 14.41
N LEU A 260 0.74 -15.13 13.36
CA LEU A 260 -0.36 -14.69 12.49
C LEU A 260 -0.97 -15.85 11.70
N VAL A 261 -0.13 -16.74 11.17
CA VAL A 261 -0.59 -17.96 10.47
C VAL A 261 -1.40 -18.86 11.42
N LEU A 262 -0.95 -19.04 12.66
CA LEU A 262 -1.67 -19.80 13.68
C LEU A 262 -3.03 -19.16 14.01
N VAL A 263 -3.11 -17.84 14.19
CA VAL A 263 -4.38 -17.15 14.44
C VAL A 263 -5.34 -17.30 13.25
N ALA A 264 -4.84 -17.17 12.01
CA ALA A 264 -5.68 -17.39 10.82
C ALA A 264 -6.18 -18.84 10.73
N ALA A 265 -5.34 -19.82 11.06
CA ALA A 265 -5.73 -21.23 11.11
C ALA A 265 -6.78 -21.52 12.19
N LEU A 266 -6.65 -20.94 13.38
CA LEU A 266 -7.64 -21.07 14.45
C LEU A 266 -8.99 -20.44 14.06
N LEU A 267 -8.99 -19.33 13.32
CA LEU A 267 -10.21 -18.69 12.81
C LEU A 267 -10.90 -19.55 11.73
N ASP A 268 -10.15 -20.11 10.79
CA ASP A 268 -10.71 -21.01 9.77
C ASP A 268 -11.19 -22.34 10.39
N LEU A 269 -10.45 -22.93 11.34
CA LEU A 269 -10.88 -24.11 12.11
C LEU A 269 -12.19 -23.86 12.88
N LEU A 270 -12.30 -22.70 13.54
CA LEU A 270 -13.51 -22.30 14.29
C LEU A 270 -14.71 -22.15 13.34
N ARG A 271 -14.53 -21.54 12.17
CA ARG A 271 -15.58 -21.43 11.15
C ARG A 271 -15.96 -22.80 10.57
N GLY A 272 -14.99 -23.62 10.19
CA GLY A 272 -15.21 -24.98 9.72
C GLY A 272 -15.86 -25.90 10.77
N GLY A 273 -15.76 -25.56 12.07
CA GLY A 273 -16.27 -26.37 13.17
C GLY A 273 -15.58 -27.73 13.26
N VAL A 274 -14.28 -27.76 12.95
CA VAL A 274 -13.46 -28.97 12.95
C VAL A 274 -13.07 -29.28 14.40
N THR A 275 -13.69 -30.31 14.98
CA THR A 275 -13.43 -30.77 16.35
C THR A 275 -12.57 -32.04 16.40
N SER A 276 -12.43 -32.74 15.27
CA SER A 276 -11.74 -34.03 15.15
C SER A 276 -10.80 -34.04 13.96
N ILE A 277 -9.67 -34.75 14.08
CA ILE A 277 -8.62 -34.83 13.05
C ILE A 277 -9.18 -35.35 11.72
N ASP A 278 -10.11 -36.31 11.76
CA ASP A 278 -10.75 -36.92 10.59
C ASP A 278 -11.48 -35.88 9.72
N THR A 279 -11.99 -34.81 10.34
CA THR A 279 -12.70 -33.73 9.65
C THR A 279 -11.78 -32.61 9.13
N PHE A 280 -10.47 -32.68 9.40
CA PHE A 280 -9.49 -31.71 8.90
C PHE A 280 -9.33 -31.80 7.38
N GLY A 281 -9.50 -33.00 6.79
CA GLY A 281 -9.50 -33.22 5.35
C GLY A 281 -10.65 -32.55 4.59
N GLU A 282 -11.65 -32.00 5.29
CA GLU A 282 -12.79 -31.28 4.70
C GLU A 282 -12.82 -29.79 5.08
N LEU A 283 -11.73 -29.27 5.69
CA LEU A 283 -11.72 -27.94 6.30
C LEU A 283 -12.14 -26.84 5.30
N GLY A 284 -11.58 -26.83 4.10
CA GLY A 284 -11.90 -25.82 3.07
C GLY A 284 -13.36 -25.87 2.60
N ALA A 285 -13.90 -27.08 2.41
CA ALA A 285 -15.32 -27.25 2.06
C ALA A 285 -16.23 -26.72 3.18
N ARG A 286 -15.94 -27.08 4.44
CA ARG A 286 -16.70 -26.64 5.63
C ARG A 286 -16.60 -25.14 5.89
N VAL A 287 -15.43 -24.54 5.66
CA VAL A 287 -15.21 -23.09 5.74
C VAL A 287 -16.03 -22.37 4.68
N THR A 288 -16.02 -22.87 3.44
CA THR A 288 -16.73 -22.25 2.31
C THR A 288 -18.25 -22.33 2.48
N ALA A 289 -18.77 -23.45 2.99
CA ALA A 289 -20.21 -23.66 3.21
C ALA A 289 -20.82 -22.82 4.34
N ARG A 290 -20.01 -22.19 5.21
CA ARG A 290 -20.48 -21.48 6.40
C ARG A 290 -20.28 -19.96 6.29
N PRO A 291 -21.22 -19.15 6.84
CA PRO A 291 -21.12 -17.69 6.81
C PRO A 291 -19.86 -17.21 7.54
N ALA A 292 -19.29 -16.10 7.06
CA ALA A 292 -17.99 -15.60 7.51
C ALA A 292 -17.92 -15.29 9.02
N GLY A 293 -18.95 -14.67 9.60
CA GLY A 293 -19.04 -14.38 11.03
C GLY A 293 -17.77 -13.72 11.59
N ILE A 294 -17.18 -14.33 12.63
CA ILE A 294 -15.94 -13.85 13.27
C ILE A 294 -14.70 -13.88 12.35
N VAL A 295 -14.72 -14.64 11.24
CA VAL A 295 -13.58 -14.76 10.31
C VAL A 295 -13.36 -13.50 9.47
N TRP A 296 -14.25 -12.50 9.52
CA TRP A 296 -13.88 -11.15 9.08
C TRP A 296 -12.62 -10.60 9.78
N LEU A 297 -12.21 -11.14 10.94
CA LEU A 297 -10.90 -10.85 11.55
C LEU A 297 -9.70 -11.31 10.70
N ASN A 298 -9.83 -12.32 9.83
CA ASN A 298 -8.77 -12.68 8.87
C ASN A 298 -8.46 -11.55 7.90
N MET A 299 -9.41 -10.63 7.66
CA MET A 299 -9.17 -9.39 6.90
C MET A 299 -8.11 -8.49 7.55
N LEU A 300 -7.83 -8.65 8.84
CA LEU A 300 -6.67 -8.03 9.46
C LEU A 300 -5.50 -9.02 9.48
N VAL A 301 -5.70 -10.20 10.08
CA VAL A 301 -4.62 -11.16 10.37
C VAL A 301 -3.84 -11.58 9.13
N VAL A 302 -4.52 -11.97 8.05
CA VAL A 302 -3.86 -12.52 6.85
C VAL A 302 -3.08 -11.43 6.09
N TRP A 303 -3.60 -10.20 6.00
CA TRP A 303 -2.86 -9.10 5.36
C TRP A 303 -1.65 -8.62 6.17
N LEU A 304 -1.56 -8.92 7.48
CA LEU A 304 -0.34 -8.66 8.26
C LEU A 304 0.79 -9.68 7.97
N ILE A 305 0.50 -10.86 7.40
CA ILE A 305 1.52 -11.87 7.05
C ILE A 305 2.52 -11.34 6.00
N PRO A 306 2.11 -10.88 4.79
CA PRO A 306 3.05 -10.31 3.82
C PRO A 306 3.73 -9.06 4.37
N GLN A 307 3.06 -8.28 5.23
CA GLN A 307 3.65 -7.13 5.90
C GLN A 307 4.82 -7.51 6.81
N GLN A 308 4.69 -8.56 7.62
CA GLN A 308 5.77 -9.08 8.44
C GLN A 308 6.90 -9.67 7.59
N LEU A 309 6.58 -10.38 6.51
CA LEU A 309 7.58 -10.90 5.57
C LEU A 309 8.39 -9.78 4.90
N GLY A 310 7.74 -8.66 4.55
CA GLY A 310 8.43 -7.48 4.01
C GLY A 310 9.41 -6.84 5.00
N ILE A 311 9.02 -6.77 6.28
CA ILE A 311 9.94 -6.34 7.36
C ILE A 311 11.10 -7.34 7.49
N ALA A 312 10.81 -8.65 7.49
CA ALA A 312 11.81 -9.69 7.63
C ALA A 312 12.84 -9.72 6.48
N TRP A 313 12.42 -9.42 5.25
CA TRP A 313 13.32 -9.27 4.10
C TRP A 313 14.24 -8.04 4.25
N THR A 314 13.69 -6.88 4.60
CA THR A 314 14.49 -5.66 4.87
C THR A 314 15.46 -5.86 6.04
N ARG A 315 15.04 -6.55 7.11
CA ARG A 315 15.89 -6.94 8.25
C ARG A 315 16.86 -8.09 7.94
N GLY A 316 16.76 -8.68 6.76
CA GLY A 316 17.66 -9.73 6.28
C GLY A 316 17.45 -11.12 6.87
N ARG A 317 16.33 -11.37 7.56
CA ARG A 317 15.99 -12.70 8.12
C ARG A 317 15.48 -13.69 7.08
N VAL A 318 14.98 -13.19 5.94
CA VAL A 318 14.58 -14.00 4.78
C VAL A 318 15.21 -13.35 3.54
N ARG A 319 16.19 -13.98 2.91
CA ARG A 319 16.88 -13.44 1.73
C ARG A 319 17.38 -14.55 0.80
N GLY A 320 17.52 -14.20 -0.48
CA GLY A 320 18.25 -15.01 -1.46
C GLY A 320 17.45 -16.18 -2.04
N VAL A 321 18.03 -16.77 -3.09
CA VAL A 321 17.39 -17.76 -3.96
C VAL A 321 16.93 -19.00 -3.19
N GLY A 322 17.72 -19.49 -2.23
CA GLY A 322 17.36 -20.65 -1.40
C GLY A 322 16.11 -20.43 -0.54
N ALA A 323 16.00 -19.25 0.09
CA ALA A 323 14.78 -18.89 0.82
C ALA A 323 13.58 -18.68 -0.12
N GLY A 324 13.82 -18.15 -1.32
CA GLY A 324 12.81 -18.04 -2.37
C GLY A 324 12.27 -19.40 -2.82
N ALA A 325 13.15 -20.36 -3.10
CA ALA A 325 12.79 -21.73 -3.46
C ALA A 325 12.05 -22.45 -2.33
N ALA A 326 12.50 -22.29 -1.08
CA ALA A 326 11.82 -22.87 0.08
C ALA A 326 10.39 -22.31 0.27
N LEU A 327 10.19 -20.99 0.09
CA LEU A 327 8.86 -20.38 0.16
C LEU A 327 7.98 -20.73 -1.04
N LEU A 328 8.55 -20.92 -2.24
CA LEU A 328 7.81 -21.44 -3.39
C LEU A 328 7.32 -22.88 -3.14
N LEU A 329 8.20 -23.75 -2.64
CA LEU A 329 7.82 -25.13 -2.29
C LEU A 329 6.78 -25.16 -1.18
N LEU A 330 6.92 -24.32 -0.14
CA LEU A 330 5.93 -24.15 0.92
C LEU A 330 4.59 -23.67 0.35
N GLY A 331 4.59 -22.66 -0.53
CA GLY A 331 3.36 -22.15 -1.15
C GLY A 331 2.65 -23.19 -2.03
N ALA A 332 3.42 -23.96 -2.80
CA ALA A 332 2.88 -25.01 -3.66
C ALA A 332 2.29 -26.16 -2.85
N THR A 333 3.00 -26.67 -1.82
CA THR A 333 2.49 -27.75 -0.97
C THR A 333 1.32 -27.29 -0.09
N TRP A 334 1.35 -26.05 0.38
CA TRP A 334 0.25 -25.44 1.14
C TRP A 334 -1.01 -25.28 0.29
N LEU A 335 -0.88 -24.83 -0.97
CA LEU A 335 -2.02 -24.74 -1.89
C LEU A 335 -2.55 -26.14 -2.23
N ALA A 336 -1.67 -27.11 -2.53
CA ALA A 336 -2.10 -28.48 -2.78
C ALA A 336 -2.92 -29.05 -1.61
N ALA A 337 -2.47 -28.86 -0.36
CA ALA A 337 -3.20 -29.26 0.83
C ALA A 337 -4.53 -28.48 1.01
N ALA A 338 -4.54 -27.17 0.75
CA ALA A 338 -5.75 -26.35 0.84
C ALA A 338 -6.81 -26.81 -0.18
N LEU A 339 -6.43 -27.00 -1.45
CA LEU A 339 -7.31 -27.49 -2.51
C LEU A 339 -7.81 -28.91 -2.20
N ALA A 340 -6.93 -29.80 -1.74
CA ALA A 340 -7.32 -31.15 -1.31
C ALA A 340 -8.34 -31.13 -0.16
N SER A 341 -8.32 -30.11 0.70
CA SER A 341 -9.32 -29.91 1.76
C SER A 341 -10.62 -29.21 1.30
N GLY A 342 -10.76 -28.91 0.01
CA GLY A 342 -11.96 -28.30 -0.58
C GLY A 342 -12.02 -26.77 -0.52
N TYR A 343 -10.89 -26.06 -0.37
CA TYR A 343 -10.88 -24.60 -0.60
C TYR A 343 -11.03 -24.31 -2.11
N PRO A 344 -11.74 -23.23 -2.50
CA PRO A 344 -11.87 -22.84 -3.91
C PRO A 344 -10.51 -22.60 -4.58
N VAL A 345 -10.39 -22.95 -5.87
CA VAL A 345 -9.17 -22.67 -6.66
C VAL A 345 -8.95 -21.17 -6.85
N ALA A 346 -10.04 -20.40 -6.98
CA ALA A 346 -10.00 -18.97 -7.20
C ALA A 346 -9.73 -18.19 -5.89
N MET A 347 -8.69 -17.37 -5.89
CA MET A 347 -8.38 -16.46 -4.79
C MET A 347 -9.23 -15.19 -4.82
N VAL A 348 -9.52 -14.70 -6.02
CA VAL A 348 -10.43 -13.59 -6.30
C VAL A 348 -11.78 -14.17 -6.75
N GLY A 349 -12.89 -13.47 -6.52
CA GLY A 349 -14.19 -13.91 -7.01
C GLY A 349 -15.16 -12.77 -7.27
N VAL A 350 -16.25 -13.12 -7.95
CA VAL A 350 -17.28 -12.20 -8.44
C VAL A 350 -18.28 -11.82 -7.35
N GLN A 351 -18.54 -12.76 -6.43
CA GLN A 351 -19.44 -12.59 -5.30
C GLN A 351 -18.65 -12.57 -3.98
N LEU A 352 -19.29 -12.11 -2.91
CA LEU A 352 -18.76 -12.15 -1.54
C LEU A 352 -18.68 -13.58 -0.94
N ALA A 353 -19.13 -14.60 -1.68
CA ALA A 353 -19.03 -16.01 -1.34
C ALA A 353 -18.28 -16.77 -2.44
N GLY A 354 -17.71 -17.94 -2.11
CA GLY A 354 -17.01 -18.81 -3.07
C GLY A 354 -15.60 -18.36 -3.48
N ASN A 355 -14.98 -17.43 -2.76
CA ASN A 355 -13.58 -17.02 -3.00
C ASN A 355 -12.77 -16.93 -1.70
N ASN A 356 -11.43 -16.89 -1.83
CA ASN A 356 -10.50 -16.89 -0.71
C ASN A 356 -9.99 -15.49 -0.28
N MET A 357 -10.59 -14.40 -0.78
CA MET A 357 -10.22 -13.01 -0.44
C MET A 357 -11.17 -12.36 0.58
N LEU A 358 -12.48 -12.65 0.52
CA LEU A 358 -13.52 -11.92 1.27
C LEU A 358 -14.39 -12.87 2.11
N PRO A 359 -14.00 -13.23 3.35
CA PRO A 359 -12.75 -12.90 4.04
C PRO A 359 -11.57 -13.77 3.58
N PRO A 360 -10.32 -13.37 3.87
CA PRO A 360 -9.14 -14.18 3.57
C PRO A 360 -9.17 -15.55 4.26
N THR A 361 -8.77 -16.59 3.54
CA THR A 361 -8.68 -17.97 4.08
C THR A 361 -7.23 -18.44 4.14
N LEU A 362 -7.01 -19.63 4.71
CA LEU A 362 -5.73 -20.33 4.65
C LEU A 362 -5.20 -20.53 3.22
N ALA A 363 -6.05 -20.67 2.20
CA ALA A 363 -5.59 -20.85 0.83
C ALA A 363 -4.84 -19.59 0.31
N LEU A 364 -5.28 -18.38 0.70
CA LEU A 364 -4.60 -17.14 0.33
C LEU A 364 -3.19 -17.03 0.94
N ILE A 365 -2.95 -17.66 2.09
CA ILE A 365 -1.61 -17.74 2.70
C ILE A 365 -0.65 -18.54 1.80
N GLY A 366 -1.14 -19.58 1.13
CA GLY A 366 -0.39 -20.30 0.09
C GLY A 366 0.09 -19.40 -1.04
N VAL A 367 -0.76 -18.48 -1.52
CA VAL A 367 -0.38 -17.48 -2.53
C VAL A 367 0.57 -16.41 -1.97
N ILE A 368 0.43 -16.00 -0.71
CA ILE A 368 1.43 -15.14 -0.04
C ILE A 368 2.82 -15.79 -0.08
N TRP A 369 2.93 -17.09 0.22
CA TRP A 369 4.20 -17.83 0.13
C TRP A 369 4.74 -17.89 -1.30
N LEU A 370 3.90 -18.25 -2.28
CA LEU A 370 4.32 -18.29 -3.69
C LEU A 370 4.86 -16.94 -4.17
N GLN A 371 4.16 -15.84 -3.90
CA GLN A 371 4.54 -14.51 -4.38
C GLN A 371 5.82 -14.00 -3.71
N VAL A 372 5.97 -14.17 -2.38
CA VAL A 372 7.20 -13.78 -1.66
C VAL A 372 8.38 -14.69 -2.07
N GLY A 373 8.13 -15.98 -2.29
CA GLY A 373 9.13 -16.90 -2.81
C GLY A 373 9.61 -16.54 -4.22
N ALA A 374 8.68 -16.23 -5.14
CA ALA A 374 8.99 -15.78 -6.49
C ALA A 374 9.80 -14.47 -6.52
N VAL A 375 9.47 -13.51 -5.64
CA VAL A 375 10.26 -12.28 -5.44
C VAL A 375 11.71 -12.64 -5.11
N LEU A 376 11.94 -13.41 -4.05
CA LEU A 376 13.30 -13.74 -3.59
C LEU A 376 14.08 -14.61 -4.58
N LEU A 377 13.41 -15.49 -5.31
CA LEU A 377 14.01 -16.31 -6.37
C LEU A 377 14.47 -15.44 -7.56
N CYS A 378 13.61 -14.51 -7.99
CA CYS A 378 13.86 -13.65 -9.15
C CYS A 378 14.72 -12.41 -8.84
N GLU A 379 14.96 -12.10 -7.56
CA GLU A 379 15.72 -10.92 -7.10
C GLU A 379 17.08 -10.74 -7.85
N PRO A 380 17.93 -11.78 -8.04
CA PRO A 380 19.21 -11.61 -8.75
C PRO A 380 19.04 -11.27 -10.24
N VAL A 381 18.08 -11.90 -10.92
CA VAL A 381 17.82 -11.68 -12.35
C VAL A 381 17.22 -10.29 -12.57
N ALA A 382 16.23 -9.92 -11.75
CA ALA A 382 15.63 -8.60 -11.79
C ALA A 382 16.67 -7.50 -11.52
N ARG A 383 17.55 -7.67 -10.52
CA ARG A 383 18.63 -6.70 -10.24
C ARG A 383 19.61 -6.54 -11.40
N ARG A 384 19.92 -7.59 -12.18
CA ARG A 384 20.72 -7.48 -13.41
C ARG A 384 20.01 -6.64 -14.48
N VAL A 385 18.72 -6.89 -14.73
CA VAL A 385 17.92 -6.12 -15.69
C VAL A 385 17.82 -4.64 -15.27
N LEU A 386 17.63 -4.39 -13.97
CA LEU A 386 17.49 -3.05 -13.39
C LEU A 386 18.78 -2.22 -13.37
N ALA A 387 19.94 -2.81 -13.66
CA ALA A 387 21.20 -2.05 -13.82
C ALA A 387 21.20 -1.15 -15.07
N GLY A 388 20.29 -1.38 -16.03
CA GLY A 388 20.13 -0.55 -17.23
C GLY A 388 19.40 0.79 -16.98
N ARG A 389 19.75 1.82 -17.76
CA ARG A 389 19.11 3.15 -17.67
C ARG A 389 17.65 3.20 -18.13
N ALA A 390 17.26 2.37 -19.11
CA ALA A 390 15.90 2.38 -19.66
C ALA A 390 14.83 1.86 -18.67
N PRO A 391 15.02 0.70 -17.99
CA PRO A 391 14.13 0.24 -16.93
C PRO A 391 13.87 1.29 -15.84
N ALA A 392 14.92 1.97 -15.37
CA ALA A 392 14.79 3.01 -14.34
C ALA A 392 13.85 4.16 -14.75
N ARG A 393 13.88 4.60 -16.01
CA ARG A 393 12.98 5.64 -16.52
C ARG A 393 11.53 5.16 -16.54
N VAL A 394 11.28 3.95 -17.04
CA VAL A 394 9.93 3.36 -17.11
C VAL A 394 9.34 3.20 -15.70
N ILE A 395 10.13 2.69 -14.75
CA ILE A 395 9.71 2.52 -13.34
C ILE A 395 9.43 3.87 -12.68
N ALA A 396 10.23 4.91 -12.94
CA ALA A 396 9.97 6.25 -12.43
C ALA A 396 8.65 6.84 -12.96
N VAL A 397 8.35 6.66 -14.25
CA VAL A 397 7.08 7.09 -14.87
C VAL A 397 5.90 6.31 -14.29
N LEU A 398 5.98 4.98 -14.21
CA LEU A 398 4.93 4.13 -13.62
C LEU A 398 4.71 4.43 -12.13
N GLY A 399 5.79 4.73 -11.38
CA GLY A 399 5.71 5.16 -9.99
C GLY A 399 5.03 6.52 -9.83
N ALA A 400 5.33 7.49 -10.71
CA ALA A 400 4.69 8.80 -10.70
C ALA A 400 3.20 8.76 -11.13
N LEU A 401 2.88 7.91 -12.11
CA LEU A 401 1.50 7.65 -12.56
C LEU A 401 0.76 6.64 -11.67
N GLY A 402 1.38 6.12 -10.61
CA GLY A 402 0.87 4.97 -9.87
C GLY A 402 -0.52 5.19 -9.26
N MET A 403 -0.70 6.31 -8.54
CA MET A 403 -1.98 6.66 -7.92
C MET A 403 -3.05 7.08 -8.96
N PRO A 404 -2.75 7.91 -9.98
CA PRO A 404 -3.67 8.15 -11.10
C PRO A 404 -4.11 6.87 -11.81
N LEU A 405 -3.18 5.99 -12.21
CA LEU A 405 -3.53 4.77 -12.94
C LEU A 405 -4.40 3.85 -12.08
N TYR A 406 -4.03 3.65 -10.81
CA TYR A 406 -4.81 2.85 -9.87
C TYR A 406 -6.25 3.36 -9.67
N LEU A 407 -6.49 4.67 -9.53
CA LEU A 407 -7.86 5.18 -9.37
C LEU A 407 -8.67 5.16 -10.67
N TRP A 408 -8.06 5.45 -11.81
CA TRP A 408 -8.81 5.81 -13.02
C TRP A 408 -8.91 4.68 -14.07
N HIS A 409 -8.15 3.59 -13.94
CA HIS A 409 -8.19 2.47 -14.91
C HIS A 409 -9.53 1.74 -15.02
N LYS A 410 -10.31 1.62 -13.92
CA LYS A 410 -11.68 1.06 -13.98
C LYS A 410 -12.66 2.02 -14.67
N LEU A 411 -12.47 3.34 -14.53
CA LEU A 411 -13.31 4.31 -15.24
C LEU A 411 -13.15 4.23 -16.76
N ALA A 412 -11.97 3.82 -17.26
CA ALA A 412 -11.71 3.65 -18.68
C ALA A 412 -12.57 2.56 -19.36
N GLU A 413 -13.11 1.60 -18.59
CA GLU A 413 -14.00 0.56 -19.11
C GLU A 413 -15.32 1.14 -19.66
N TRP A 414 -15.83 2.22 -19.07
CA TRP A 414 -17.10 2.85 -19.47
C TRP A 414 -17.02 3.49 -20.88
N PRO A 415 -16.09 4.43 -21.18
CA PRO A 415 -15.94 4.94 -22.54
C PRO A 415 -15.40 3.89 -23.52
N ALA A 416 -14.65 2.88 -23.06
CA ALA A 416 -14.23 1.75 -23.90
C ALA A 416 -15.42 0.90 -24.37
N ALA A 417 -16.36 0.59 -23.48
CA ALA A 417 -17.60 -0.10 -23.84
C ALA A 417 -18.47 0.75 -24.78
N TRP A 418 -18.63 2.04 -24.49
CA TRP A 418 -19.35 2.97 -25.38
C TRP A 418 -18.75 3.02 -26.78
N LEU A 419 -17.42 3.13 -26.89
CA LEU A 419 -16.72 3.19 -28.18
C LEU A 419 -16.79 1.84 -28.91
N GLY A 420 -16.63 0.73 -28.19
CA GLY A 420 -16.74 -0.61 -28.75
C GLY A 420 -18.12 -0.89 -29.36
N LEU A 421 -19.19 -0.52 -28.66
CA LEU A 421 -20.56 -0.56 -29.19
C LEU A 421 -20.72 0.32 -30.43
N ARG A 422 -20.25 1.58 -30.37
CA ARG A 422 -20.38 2.55 -31.48
C ARG A 422 -19.64 2.12 -32.75
N LEU A 423 -18.56 1.35 -32.62
CA LEU A 423 -17.76 0.85 -33.73
C LEU A 423 -18.12 -0.59 -34.14
N GLY A 424 -19.11 -1.24 -33.49
CA GLY A 424 -19.47 -2.63 -33.77
C GLY A 424 -18.34 -3.62 -33.49
N LEU A 425 -17.43 -3.30 -32.56
CA LEU A 425 -16.26 -4.13 -32.27
C LEU A 425 -16.65 -5.35 -31.41
N PRO A 426 -15.92 -6.48 -31.52
CA PRO A 426 -16.21 -7.73 -30.79
C PRO A 426 -15.81 -7.65 -29.30
N ILE A 427 -16.40 -6.70 -28.56
CA ILE A 427 -16.18 -6.48 -27.13
C ILE A 427 -16.93 -7.49 -26.25
N ASP A 428 -18.01 -8.06 -26.78
CA ASP A 428 -18.59 -9.32 -26.33
C ASP A 428 -18.16 -10.39 -27.34
N ALA A 429 -17.46 -11.42 -26.85
CA ALA A 429 -16.81 -12.41 -27.70
C ALA A 429 -16.99 -13.83 -27.16
N GLY A 430 -18.17 -14.08 -26.56
CA GLY A 430 -18.55 -15.41 -26.08
C GLY A 430 -17.78 -15.86 -24.85
N LEU A 431 -17.52 -17.17 -24.78
CA LEU A 431 -16.82 -17.85 -23.69
C LEU A 431 -15.38 -18.27 -24.09
N PRO A 432 -14.46 -18.47 -23.12
CA PRO A 432 -13.13 -18.99 -23.40
C PRO A 432 -13.18 -20.37 -24.07
N GLY A 433 -12.59 -20.48 -25.26
CA GLY A 433 -12.62 -21.68 -26.10
C GLY A 433 -13.30 -21.45 -27.45
N GLU A 434 -14.14 -20.42 -27.57
CA GLU A 434 -14.77 -20.05 -28.83
C GLU A 434 -13.80 -19.35 -29.79
N ALA A 435 -14.01 -19.55 -31.10
CA ALA A 435 -13.26 -18.86 -32.14
C ALA A 435 -13.50 -17.34 -32.04
N GLY A 436 -12.41 -16.57 -31.97
CA GLY A 436 -12.47 -15.11 -31.83
C GLY A 436 -12.51 -14.57 -30.40
N PHE A 437 -12.73 -15.41 -29.36
CA PHE A 437 -12.73 -14.96 -27.95
C PHE A 437 -11.49 -14.12 -27.60
N TRP A 438 -10.30 -14.65 -27.92
CA TRP A 438 -9.03 -13.99 -27.63
C TRP A 438 -8.80 -12.72 -28.46
N LEU A 439 -9.30 -12.67 -29.69
CA LEU A 439 -9.25 -11.46 -30.52
C LEU A 439 -10.16 -10.36 -29.95
N GLY A 440 -11.36 -10.73 -29.50
CA GLY A 440 -12.26 -9.82 -28.78
C GLY A 440 -11.70 -9.34 -27.45
N ARG A 441 -11.03 -10.21 -26.68
CA ARG A 441 -10.29 -9.79 -25.47
C ARG A 441 -9.15 -8.82 -25.79
N ALA A 442 -8.37 -9.07 -26.83
CA ALA A 442 -7.31 -8.16 -27.27
C ALA A 442 -7.89 -6.80 -27.73
N CYS A 443 -9.01 -6.80 -28.45
CA CYS A 443 -9.74 -5.60 -28.84
C CYS A 443 -10.23 -4.80 -27.62
N TRP A 444 -10.85 -5.48 -26.64
CA TRP A 444 -11.31 -4.88 -25.39
C TRP A 444 -10.15 -4.24 -24.59
N ILE A 445 -9.03 -4.94 -24.42
CA ILE A 445 -7.84 -4.40 -23.74
C ILE A 445 -7.27 -3.21 -24.53
N GLY A 446 -7.26 -3.28 -25.86
CA GLY A 446 -6.87 -2.18 -26.75
C GLY A 446 -7.73 -0.93 -26.54
N LEU A 447 -9.07 -1.08 -26.50
CA LEU A 447 -10.00 0.01 -26.22
C LEU A 447 -9.75 0.61 -24.83
N CYS A 448 -9.58 -0.20 -23.80
CA CYS A 448 -9.24 0.27 -22.45
C CYS A 448 -7.90 1.04 -22.42
N LEU A 449 -6.88 0.59 -23.15
CA LEU A 449 -5.60 1.30 -23.29
C LEU A 449 -5.75 2.66 -24.01
N VAL A 450 -6.51 2.70 -25.11
CA VAL A 450 -6.77 3.93 -25.86
C VAL A 450 -7.60 4.92 -25.03
N MET A 451 -8.53 4.45 -24.19
CA MET A 451 -9.38 5.29 -23.34
C MET A 451 -8.71 5.72 -22.02
N VAL A 452 -7.82 4.91 -21.42
CA VAL A 452 -7.14 5.30 -20.17
C VAL A 452 -6.13 6.42 -20.41
N ALA A 453 -5.49 6.48 -21.58
CA ALA A 453 -4.49 7.50 -21.91
C ALA A 453 -5.03 8.96 -21.80
N PRO A 454 -6.14 9.35 -22.46
CA PRO A 454 -6.70 10.70 -22.32
C PRO A 454 -7.24 10.97 -20.91
N VAL A 455 -7.81 9.98 -20.22
CA VAL A 455 -8.25 10.12 -18.83
C VAL A 455 -7.08 10.45 -17.91
N ILE A 456 -5.98 9.69 -18.01
CA ILE A 456 -4.77 9.94 -17.21
C ILE A 456 -4.12 11.27 -17.60
N ALA A 457 -4.10 11.64 -18.87
CA ALA A 457 -3.61 12.95 -19.31
C ALA A 457 -4.43 14.11 -18.69
N ALA A 458 -5.76 14.00 -18.66
CA ALA A 458 -6.63 14.99 -18.03
C ALA A 458 -6.44 15.05 -16.49
N VAL A 459 -6.34 13.90 -15.83
CA VAL A 459 -6.10 13.80 -14.37
C VAL A 459 -4.73 14.38 -13.99
N VAL A 460 -3.68 14.05 -14.74
CA VAL A 460 -2.34 14.63 -14.54
C VAL A 460 -2.38 16.14 -14.80
N ARG A 461 -3.02 16.60 -15.88
CA ARG A 461 -3.20 18.03 -16.16
C ARG A 461 -3.91 18.78 -15.03
N PHE A 462 -4.88 18.14 -14.37
CA PHE A 462 -5.60 18.67 -13.21
C PHE A 462 -4.73 18.68 -11.94
N GLU A 463 -4.14 17.54 -11.56
CA GLU A 463 -3.31 17.45 -10.34
C GLU A 463 -2.02 18.30 -10.44
N LEU A 464 -1.50 18.55 -11.65
CA LEU A 464 -0.40 19.50 -11.88
C LEU A 464 -0.78 20.96 -11.59
N ARG A 465 -2.06 21.33 -11.68
CA ARG A 465 -2.57 22.67 -11.33
C ARG A 465 -2.91 22.79 -9.83
N ARG A 466 -2.91 21.68 -9.10
CA ARG A 466 -3.31 21.61 -7.70
C ARG A 466 -2.13 21.94 -6.80
N THR A 467 -2.40 22.60 -5.67
CA THR A 467 -1.39 22.82 -4.62
C THR A 467 -0.87 21.47 -4.11
N ARG A 468 0.39 21.12 -4.41
CA ARG A 468 0.93 19.81 -4.05
C ARG A 468 1.00 19.65 -2.53
N ASP A 469 1.70 20.59 -1.89
CA ASP A 469 1.98 20.56 -0.47
C ASP A 469 0.86 21.24 0.34
N VAL A 470 -0.11 20.43 0.76
CA VAL A 470 -1.14 20.84 1.72
C VAL A 470 -0.76 20.27 3.08
N PRO A 471 -0.46 21.12 4.10
CA PRO A 471 -0.07 20.65 5.42
C PRO A 471 -1.11 19.70 6.04
N ALA A 472 -0.63 18.60 6.60
CA ALA A 472 -1.46 17.58 7.24
C ALA A 472 -1.87 17.98 8.66
N ALA A 473 -3.02 17.48 9.11
CA ALA A 473 -3.55 17.81 10.42
C ALA A 473 -2.67 17.26 11.55
N ASP A 474 -2.40 18.14 12.52
CA ASP A 474 -1.87 17.81 13.83
C ASP A 474 -2.99 17.50 14.82
N GLY A 475 -2.65 16.73 15.86
CA GLY A 475 -3.56 16.36 16.95
C GLY A 475 -4.39 15.11 16.67
N MET A 476 -4.29 14.13 17.58
CA MET A 476 -4.87 12.79 17.42
C MET A 476 -6.37 12.81 17.08
N ALA A 477 -7.16 13.68 17.72
CA ALA A 477 -8.60 13.78 17.48
C ALA A 477 -8.95 14.08 16.01
N ARG A 478 -8.19 14.95 15.34
CA ARG A 478 -8.40 15.27 13.91
C ARG A 478 -7.97 14.13 13.00
N VAL A 479 -6.88 13.44 13.37
CA VAL A 479 -6.40 12.27 12.63
C VAL A 479 -7.41 11.12 12.71
N LEU A 480 -7.98 10.88 13.89
CA LEU A 480 -9.02 9.86 14.09
C LEU A 480 -10.33 10.22 13.40
N ALA A 481 -10.84 11.45 13.56
CA ALA A 481 -12.09 11.88 12.94
C ALA A 481 -11.99 11.90 11.39
N GLY A 482 -10.90 12.45 10.85
CA GLY A 482 -10.66 12.47 9.41
C GLY A 482 -10.34 11.08 8.84
N GLY A 483 -9.68 10.22 9.62
CA GLY A 483 -9.53 8.81 9.31
C GLY A 483 -10.88 8.10 9.21
N LEU A 484 -11.70 8.18 10.26
CA LEU A 484 -13.03 7.56 10.32
C LEU A 484 -13.92 8.00 9.16
N ALA A 485 -13.93 9.30 8.83
CA ALA A 485 -14.64 9.83 7.67
C ALA A 485 -14.13 9.25 6.32
N LEU A 486 -12.81 9.01 6.20
CA LEU A 486 -12.21 8.38 5.02
C LEU A 486 -12.61 6.90 4.91
N TYR A 487 -12.57 6.16 6.02
CA TYR A 487 -13.04 4.76 6.08
C TYR A 487 -14.54 4.67 5.74
N ALA A 488 -15.37 5.52 6.33
CA ALA A 488 -16.81 5.55 6.09
C ALA A 488 -17.15 5.90 4.62
N GLY A 489 -16.47 6.89 4.02
CA GLY A 489 -16.72 7.29 2.64
C GLY A 489 -16.27 6.26 1.61
N LEU A 490 -15.10 5.65 1.79
CA LEU A 490 -14.64 4.55 0.96
C LEU A 490 -15.55 3.31 1.13
N GLY A 491 -15.96 3.00 2.37
CA GLY A 491 -16.90 1.92 2.66
C GLY A 491 -18.27 2.12 2.02
N ALA A 492 -18.81 3.35 2.03
CA ALA A 492 -20.07 3.68 1.38
C ALA A 492 -20.01 3.53 -0.15
N ALA A 493 -18.92 3.98 -0.78
CA ALA A 493 -18.71 3.79 -2.21
C ALA A 493 -18.60 2.30 -2.59
N LEU A 494 -18.02 1.47 -1.72
CA LEU A 494 -17.93 0.02 -1.94
C LEU A 494 -19.26 -0.70 -1.72
N ALA A 495 -20.00 -0.35 -0.68
CA ALA A 495 -21.26 -1.00 -0.32
C ALA A 495 -22.41 -0.67 -1.30
N TRP A 496 -22.42 0.56 -1.85
CA TRP A 496 -23.51 1.08 -2.68
C TRP A 496 -23.09 1.51 -4.09
N GLY A 497 -21.91 1.07 -4.56
CA GLY A 497 -21.45 1.31 -5.94
C GLY A 497 -21.27 2.80 -6.29
N ALA A 498 -21.35 3.10 -7.58
CA ALA A 498 -21.37 4.46 -8.10
C ALA A 498 -22.63 5.23 -7.66
N TRP A 499 -23.81 4.59 -7.65
CA TRP A 499 -25.06 5.17 -7.17
C TRP A 499 -25.78 4.27 -6.14
N PRO A 500 -26.15 4.81 -4.97
CA PRO A 500 -25.84 6.15 -4.42
C PRO A 500 -24.43 6.27 -3.81
N GLY A 501 -23.63 5.19 -3.81
CA GLY A 501 -22.42 5.09 -3.01
C GLY A 501 -21.35 6.16 -3.29
N ALA A 502 -21.17 6.60 -4.54
CA ALA A 502 -20.18 7.65 -4.84
C ALA A 502 -20.58 9.02 -4.29
N VAL A 503 -21.88 9.32 -4.14
CA VAL A 503 -22.36 10.58 -3.56
C VAL A 503 -22.09 10.62 -2.06
N LEU A 504 -22.46 9.55 -1.35
CA LEU A 504 -22.20 9.38 0.07
C LEU A 504 -20.69 9.35 0.36
N GLY A 505 -19.94 8.63 -0.49
CA GLY A 505 -18.49 8.60 -0.48
C GLY A 505 -17.87 9.97 -0.70
N LEU A 506 -18.34 10.75 -1.68
CA LEU A 506 -17.83 12.09 -1.96
C LEU A 506 -17.99 13.02 -0.77
N ALA A 507 -19.15 13.01 -0.10
CA ALA A 507 -19.40 13.82 1.09
C ALA A 507 -18.44 13.44 2.24
N ALA A 508 -18.32 12.16 2.56
CA ALA A 508 -17.50 11.68 3.67
C ALA A 508 -15.98 11.77 3.39
N VAL A 509 -15.52 11.44 2.17
CA VAL A 509 -14.12 11.62 1.76
C VAL A 509 -13.78 13.12 1.61
N GLY A 510 -14.75 13.96 1.22
CA GLY A 510 -14.63 15.42 1.25
C GLY A 510 -14.39 15.95 2.66
N LEU A 511 -15.21 15.50 3.62
CA LEU A 511 -15.06 15.80 5.05
C LEU A 511 -13.71 15.30 5.59
N ALA A 512 -13.26 14.10 5.21
CA ALA A 512 -11.93 13.58 5.53
C ALA A 512 -10.83 14.49 4.99
N SER A 513 -10.92 14.89 3.71
CA SER A 513 -9.99 15.81 3.06
C SER A 513 -9.98 17.21 3.72
N TRP A 514 -11.06 17.63 4.39
CA TRP A 514 -11.16 18.92 5.09
C TRP A 514 -10.73 18.87 6.57
N THR A 515 -10.91 17.72 7.23
CA THR A 515 -10.52 17.49 8.63
C THR A 515 -9.02 17.17 8.74
N LEU A 516 -8.48 16.37 7.81
CA LEU A 516 -7.07 15.96 7.73
C LEU A 516 -6.11 17.06 7.24
N ARG A 517 -6.59 18.27 6.92
CA ARG A 517 -5.71 19.44 6.69
C ARG A 517 -5.38 20.12 8.00
N GLN A 518 -4.13 20.57 8.14
CA GLN A 518 -3.78 21.57 9.15
C GLN A 518 -4.65 22.82 8.92
N ARG A 519 -5.12 23.44 10.01
CA ARG A 519 -5.66 24.80 9.95
C ARG A 519 -4.69 25.68 10.70
N GLY A 520 -4.40 26.85 10.14
CA GLY A 520 -3.40 27.74 10.69
C GLY A 520 -3.72 28.10 12.13
N GLY A 521 -2.90 27.61 13.06
CA GLY A 521 -2.43 28.52 14.09
C GLY A 521 -1.61 29.61 13.38
N ARG A 522 -1.80 30.87 13.77
CA ARG A 522 -0.84 31.91 13.41
C ARG A 522 0.55 31.38 13.81
N ALA A 523 1.55 31.55 12.94
CA ALA A 523 2.92 31.52 13.43
C ALA A 523 2.99 32.57 14.55
N PRO A 524 3.58 32.27 15.72
CA PRO A 524 3.85 33.32 16.70
C PRO A 524 4.80 34.31 16.02
N ASP A 525 4.34 35.54 15.83
CA ASP A 525 5.12 36.58 15.16
C ASP A 525 6.46 36.73 15.88
N ALA A 526 7.56 36.52 15.16
CA ALA A 526 8.92 36.68 15.65
C ALA A 526 9.31 38.18 15.79
N SER A 527 8.35 39.02 16.19
CA SER A 527 8.47 40.46 16.41
C SER A 527 8.03 40.86 17.82
N GLY A 528 8.18 39.96 18.80
CA GLY A 528 8.13 40.25 20.23
C GLY A 528 9.42 40.88 20.76
N SER A 529 10.00 41.84 20.02
CA SER A 529 11.20 42.57 20.46
C SER A 529 10.81 43.53 21.59
N THR A 530 11.01 43.07 22.83
CA THR A 530 10.84 43.89 24.03
C THR A 530 11.78 45.09 23.96
N LYS A 531 11.24 46.27 23.62
CA LYS A 531 11.97 47.54 23.72
C LYS A 531 12.30 47.83 25.19
N ALA A 532 13.46 47.35 25.63
CA ALA A 532 14.06 47.77 26.88
C ALA A 532 14.36 49.28 26.78
N ARG A 533 13.64 50.08 27.58
CA ARG A 533 13.80 51.53 27.68
C ARG A 533 15.06 51.79 28.53
N PRO A 534 16.10 52.47 28.04
CA PRO A 534 17.29 52.73 28.85
C PRO A 534 16.94 53.67 30.00
N ALA A 535 17.40 53.33 31.20
CA ALA A 535 17.21 54.15 32.38
C ALA A 535 18.16 55.36 32.34
N GLN A 536 17.61 56.57 32.47
CA GLN A 536 18.38 57.77 32.79
C GLN A 536 18.55 57.86 34.31
N ARG A 537 19.80 57.95 34.80
CA ARG A 537 20.20 58.57 36.08
C ARG A 537 21.73 58.77 36.10
N PRO A 538 22.23 59.75 36.88
CA PRO A 538 21.70 61.10 37.13
C PRO A 538 22.27 62.12 36.14
#